data_AF-A0AAX4F100-F1
#
_entry.id   AF-A0AAX4F100-F1
#
_cell.length_a   1.000
_cell.length_b   1.000
_cell.length_c   1.000
_cell.angle_alpha   90.00
_cell.angle_beta   90.00
_cell.angle_gamma   90.00
#
_symmetry.space_group_name_H-M   'P 1'
#
loop_
_entity.id
_entity.type
_entity.pdbx_description
1 polymer ?
#
loop_
_entity_poly.entity_id
_entity_poly.type
_entity_poly.pdbx_seq_one_letter_code
_entity_poly.pdbx_strand_id
1 'polypeptide(L)'
;MMKEYLINSGLFNMIICPTDKAYYILNDDQASADTLQEFLAGGNVQYNRLKPLWFRYRADESWQDFDKKEYRLGEELSEAELIDHFVLKKFNFGSLVAVRDSQTGTVKVFKRDKLQLSAS
;
A
#
# COMPACT_ATOMS: atom_id res chain seq x y z
N MET A 1 -5.68 11.39 -7.94
CA MET A 1 -5.99 10.02 -8.39
C MET A 1 -5.72 9.13 -7.19
N MET A 2 -6.76 8.53 -6.60
CA MET A 2 -6.62 7.79 -5.34
C MET A 2 -6.09 6.38 -5.64
N LYS A 3 -4.85 6.12 -5.23
CA LYS A 3 -4.15 4.87 -5.51
C LYS A 3 -4.01 4.04 -4.24
N GLU A 4 -4.23 2.75 -4.39
CA GLU A 4 -3.91 1.74 -3.40
C GLU A 4 -2.79 0.85 -3.94
N TYR A 5 -1.98 0.30 -3.04
CA TYR A 5 -0.78 -0.42 -3.39
C TYR A 5 -0.77 -1.80 -2.79
N LEU A 6 -0.54 -2.82 -3.61
CA LEU A 6 -0.25 -4.17 -3.16
C LEU A 6 1.26 -4.38 -3.15
N ILE A 7 1.81 -4.62 -1.96
CA ILE A 7 3.24 -4.78 -1.70
C ILE A 7 3.50 -6.19 -1.18
N ASN A 8 4.52 -6.86 -1.67
CA ASN A 8 5.03 -8.09 -1.07
C ASN A 8 6.30 -7.79 -0.27
N SER A 9 6.31 -8.06 1.04
CA SER A 9 7.49 -7.82 1.90
C SER A 9 8.54 -8.93 1.83
N GLY A 10 8.29 -9.99 1.06
CA GLY A 10 9.03 -11.25 1.06
C GLY A 10 8.41 -12.30 1.99
N LEU A 11 7.80 -11.88 3.10
CA LEU A 11 7.16 -12.80 4.07
C LEU A 11 5.64 -12.82 3.96
N PHE A 12 5.03 -11.71 3.55
CA PHE A 12 3.59 -11.56 3.42
C PHE A 12 3.27 -10.46 2.42
N ASN A 13 2.02 -10.44 1.96
CA ASN A 13 1.49 -9.33 1.17
C ASN A 13 0.88 -8.27 2.09
N MET A 14 0.88 -7.03 1.64
CA MET A 14 0.24 -5.90 2.31
C MET A 14 -0.50 -5.05 1.29
N ILE A 15 -1.67 -4.56 1.67
CA ILE A 15 -2.36 -3.50 0.92
C ILE A 15 -2.20 -2.19 1.67
N ILE A 16 -1.72 -1.16 0.99
CA ILE A 16 -1.55 0.19 1.53
C ILE A 16 -2.64 1.08 0.94
N CYS A 17 -3.36 1.78 1.82
CA CYS A 17 -4.40 2.75 1.50
C CYS A 17 -3.95 4.14 2.01
N PRO A 18 -3.25 4.94 1.19
CA PRO A 18 -2.74 6.25 1.59
C PRO A 18 -3.83 7.21 2.06
N THR A 19 -4.99 7.21 1.42
CA THR A 19 -6.13 8.07 1.80
C THR A 19 -6.62 7.76 3.22
N ASP A 20 -6.62 6.48 3.59
CA ASP A 20 -7.04 6.02 4.92
C ASP A 20 -5.90 6.11 5.94
N LYS A 21 -4.68 6.44 5.50
CA LYS A 21 -3.47 6.46 6.34
C LYS A 21 -3.17 5.10 6.96
N ALA A 22 -3.62 4.04 6.30
CA ALA A 22 -3.61 2.69 6.80
C ALA A 22 -2.91 1.73 5.85
N TYR A 23 -2.46 0.62 6.42
CA TYR A 23 -2.07 -0.57 5.67
C TYR A 23 -2.60 -1.82 6.36
N TYR A 24 -2.76 -2.87 5.57
CA TYR A 24 -3.33 -4.15 5.98
C TYR A 24 -2.37 -5.26 5.62
N ILE A 25 -1.97 -6.06 6.60
CA ILE A 25 -1.20 -7.28 6.35
C ILE A 25 -2.18 -8.37 5.94
N LEU A 26 -1.90 -9.03 4.82
CA LEU A 26 -2.64 -10.18 4.33
C LEU A 26 -2.05 -11.43 4.98
N ASN A 27 -2.78 -12.01 5.93
CA ASN A 27 -2.40 -13.23 6.62
C ASN A 27 -2.84 -14.47 5.82
N ASP A 28 -2.47 -15.65 6.31
CA ASP A 28 -2.94 -16.92 5.78
C ASP A 28 -4.34 -17.25 6.31
N ASP A 29 -5.34 -16.46 5.90
CA ASP A 29 -6.75 -16.62 6.25
C ASP A 29 -7.69 -16.25 5.08
N GLN A 30 -8.95 -16.70 5.17
CA GLN A 30 -9.96 -16.48 4.13
C GLN A 30 -10.21 -14.99 3.87
N ALA A 31 -10.23 -14.17 4.93
CA ALA A 31 -10.47 -12.74 4.81
C ALA A 31 -9.38 -12.06 3.98
N SER A 32 -8.13 -12.42 4.18
CA SER A 32 -6.99 -11.92 3.43
C SER A 32 -7.01 -12.39 1.98
N ALA A 33 -7.35 -13.67 1.75
CA ALA A 33 -7.48 -14.24 0.41
C ALA A 33 -8.57 -13.54 -0.41
N ASP A 34 -9.77 -13.36 0.16
CA ASP A 34 -10.87 -12.67 -0.49
C ASP A 34 -10.52 -11.21 -0.79
N THR A 35 -9.82 -10.53 0.13
CA THR A 35 -9.37 -9.13 -0.08
C THR A 35 -8.42 -9.01 -1.24
N LEU A 36 -7.47 -9.94 -1.33
CA LEU A 36 -6.54 -9.96 -2.43
C LEU A 36 -7.25 -10.19 -3.77
N GLN A 37 -8.23 -11.09 -3.81
CA GLN A 37 -9.00 -11.34 -5.02
C GLN A 37 -9.84 -10.13 -5.44
N GLU A 38 -10.56 -9.51 -4.51
CA GLU A 38 -11.34 -8.29 -4.76
C GLU A 38 -10.45 -7.15 -5.27
N PHE A 39 -9.27 -6.97 -4.64
CA PHE A 39 -8.28 -5.98 -5.04
C PHE A 39 -7.83 -6.22 -6.48
N LEU A 40 -7.45 -7.45 -6.83
CA LEU A 40 -6.95 -7.80 -8.16
C LEU A 40 -8.05 -7.80 -9.24
N ALA A 41 -9.29 -8.08 -8.86
CA ALA A 41 -10.45 -8.03 -9.75
C ALA A 41 -10.92 -6.60 -10.05
N GLY A 42 -10.40 -5.60 -9.32
CA GLY A 42 -10.86 -4.22 -9.44
C GLY A 42 -12.25 -3.97 -8.84
N GLY A 43 -12.76 -4.92 -8.04
CA GLY A 43 -14.06 -4.85 -7.40
C GLY A 43 -14.07 -3.87 -6.22
N ASN A 44 -15.19 -3.86 -5.48
CA ASN A 44 -15.26 -3.16 -4.19
C ASN A 44 -14.51 -3.97 -3.13
N VAL A 45 -13.44 -3.42 -2.57
CA VAL A 45 -12.57 -4.11 -1.62
C VAL A 45 -13.10 -3.93 -0.20
N GLN A 46 -13.45 -5.03 0.46
CA GLN A 46 -13.95 -5.01 1.84
C GLN A 46 -12.77 -4.99 2.82
N TYR A 47 -12.27 -3.80 3.17
CA TYR A 47 -11.17 -3.67 4.13
C TYR A 47 -11.58 -3.87 5.59
N ASN A 48 -12.86 -3.71 5.91
CA ASN A 48 -13.41 -3.84 7.26
C ASN A 48 -13.23 -5.23 7.90
N ARG A 49 -12.98 -6.27 7.11
CA ARG A 49 -12.66 -7.63 7.60
C ARG A 49 -11.20 -7.79 8.02
N LEU A 50 -10.33 -6.84 7.69
CA LEU A 50 -8.93 -6.86 8.05
C LEU A 50 -8.66 -5.93 9.23
N LYS A 51 -7.60 -6.21 9.98
CA LYS A 51 -7.14 -5.33 11.05
C LYS A 51 -6.30 -4.20 10.45
N PRO A 52 -6.72 -2.93 10.57
CA PRO A 52 -5.90 -1.81 10.08
C PRO A 52 -4.66 -1.63 10.96
N LEU A 53 -3.55 -1.32 10.30
CA LEU A 53 -2.33 -0.80 10.92
C LEU A 53 -2.08 0.61 10.38
N TRP A 54 -1.51 1.46 11.22
CA TRP A 54 -1.33 2.87 10.92
C TRP A 54 0.14 3.18 10.70
N PHE A 55 0.43 4.04 9.72
CA PHE A 55 1.78 4.55 9.56
C PHE A 55 2.19 5.34 10.80
N ARG A 56 3.38 5.06 11.31
CA ARG A 56 3.98 5.81 12.41
C ARG A 56 5.03 6.74 11.84
N TYR A 57 4.81 8.04 11.97
CA TYR A 57 5.73 9.10 11.62
C TYR A 57 5.63 10.20 12.68
N ARG A 58 6.64 11.06 12.80
CA ARG A 58 6.57 12.23 13.67
C ARG A 58 6.24 13.48 12.86
N ALA A 59 5.57 14.45 13.49
CA ALA A 59 5.25 15.71 12.83
C ALA A 59 6.49 16.54 12.49
N ASP A 60 7.59 16.37 13.22
CA ASP A 60 8.89 17.02 13.00
C ASP A 60 9.84 16.20 12.12
N GLU A 61 9.40 15.06 11.59
CA GLU A 61 10.23 14.18 10.77
C GLU A 61 10.40 14.77 9.37
N SER A 62 11.65 14.90 8.92
CA SER A 62 11.97 15.38 7.57
C SER A 62 12.54 14.27 6.69
N TRP A 63 12.23 14.37 5.40
CA TRP A 63 12.50 13.33 4.41
C TRP A 63 13.21 13.92 3.21
N GLN A 64 14.30 13.30 2.77
CA GLN A 64 15.01 13.75 1.57
C GLN A 64 14.68 12.89 0.36
N ASP A 65 14.29 13.47 -0.78
CA ASP A 65 14.20 12.72 -2.03
C ASP A 65 15.59 12.38 -2.61
N PHE A 66 15.61 11.77 -3.80
CA PHE A 66 16.85 11.37 -4.46
C PHE A 66 17.75 12.56 -4.82
N ASP A 67 17.15 13.73 -5.07
CA ASP A 67 17.85 14.97 -5.38
C ASP A 67 18.27 15.73 -4.10
N LYS A 68 18.14 15.08 -2.94
CA LYS A 68 18.43 15.61 -1.59
C LYS A 68 17.53 16.77 -1.18
N LYS A 69 16.41 16.98 -1.88
CA LYS A 69 15.42 17.97 -1.46
C LYS A 69 14.70 17.44 -0.23
N GLU A 70 14.65 18.26 0.82
CA GLU A 70 13.97 17.95 2.08
C GLU A 70 12.47 18.29 1.99
N TYR A 71 11.65 17.44 2.60
CA TYR A 71 10.21 17.59 2.74
C TYR A 71 9.81 17.37 4.19
N ARG A 72 8.91 18.21 4.70
CA ARG A 72 8.33 18.11 6.04
C ARG A 72 6.84 17.88 5.94
N LEU A 73 6.33 17.12 6.90
CA LEU A 73 4.91 16.82 6.98
C LEU A 73 4.10 18.09 7.28
N GLY A 74 3.08 18.35 6.47
CA GLY A 74 2.15 19.48 6.67
C GLY A 74 2.65 20.83 6.14
N GLU A 75 3.91 20.92 5.73
CA GLU A 75 4.47 22.10 5.06
C GLU A 75 4.54 21.84 3.54
N GLU A 76 5.39 20.92 3.10
CA GLU A 76 5.58 20.62 1.67
C GLU A 76 4.81 19.39 1.18
N LEU A 77 4.39 18.48 2.07
CA LEU A 77 3.63 17.29 1.72
C LEU A 77 2.44 17.10 2.67
N SER A 78 1.28 16.77 2.09
CA SER A 78 0.21 16.15 2.87
C SER A 78 0.63 14.74 3.31
N GLU A 79 -0.01 14.23 4.35
CA GLU A 79 0.26 12.90 4.86
C GLU A 79 -0.02 11.79 3.83
N ALA A 80 -1.06 11.96 3.01
CA ALA A 80 -1.36 11.02 1.94
C ALA A 80 -0.26 11.02 0.86
N GLU A 81 0.24 12.20 0.49
CA GLU A 81 1.39 12.33 -0.43
C GLU A 81 2.66 11.74 0.19
N LEU A 82 2.87 11.90 1.49
CA LEU A 82 3.99 11.26 2.20
C LEU A 82 3.91 9.74 2.13
N ILE A 83 2.73 9.15 2.37
CA ILE A 83 2.55 7.69 2.26
C ILE A 83 2.73 7.23 0.81
N ASP A 84 2.24 8.01 -0.17
CA ASP A 84 2.45 7.75 -1.60
C ASP A 84 3.95 7.74 -1.93
N HIS A 85 4.69 8.71 -1.42
CA HIS A 85 6.14 8.79 -1.58
C HIS A 85 6.85 7.65 -0.85
N PHE A 86 6.42 7.27 0.36
CA PHE A 86 7.00 6.16 1.14
C PHE A 86 6.88 4.83 0.41
N VAL A 87 5.74 4.60 -0.24
CA VAL A 87 5.52 3.49 -1.16
C VAL A 87 6.48 3.61 -2.35
N LEU A 88 6.61 4.78 -2.97
CA LEU A 88 7.35 4.91 -4.24
C LEU A 88 8.88 5.02 -4.09
N LYS A 89 9.42 5.35 -2.91
CA LYS A 89 10.85 5.65 -2.68
C LYS A 89 11.84 4.47 -2.79
N LYS A 90 11.51 3.39 -3.52
CA LYS A 90 12.20 2.09 -3.51
C LYS A 90 12.22 1.46 -2.11
N PHE A 91 11.09 0.87 -1.74
CA PHE A 91 10.85 0.11 -0.52
C PHE A 91 12.08 -0.49 0.20
N ASN A 92 12.35 0.02 1.40
CA ASN A 92 13.16 -0.65 2.43
C ASN A 92 12.49 -1.93 3.00
N PHE A 93 11.28 -2.30 2.53
CA PHE A 93 10.47 -3.36 3.13
C PHE A 93 9.77 -4.31 2.14
N GLY A 94 9.99 -4.24 0.81
CA GLY A 94 9.29 -5.13 -0.13
C GLY A 94 9.33 -4.79 -1.62
N SER A 95 8.54 -5.48 -2.43
CA SER A 95 8.34 -5.27 -3.88
C SER A 95 6.93 -4.79 -4.17
N LEU A 96 6.78 -3.71 -4.95
CA LEU A 96 5.49 -3.31 -5.52
C LEU A 96 4.98 -4.39 -6.48
N VAL A 97 3.80 -4.92 -6.19
CA VAL A 97 3.15 -6.00 -6.95
C VAL A 97 2.08 -5.46 -7.87
N ALA A 98 1.19 -4.64 -7.35
CA ALA A 98 0.09 -4.06 -8.12
C ALA A 98 -0.31 -2.68 -7.58
N VAL A 99 -0.89 -1.87 -8.46
CA VAL A 99 -1.51 -0.59 -8.12
C VAL A 99 -2.97 -0.67 -8.54
N ARG A 100 -3.87 -0.27 -7.65
CA ARG A 100 -5.30 -0.13 -7.94
C ARG A 100 -5.68 1.34 -7.85
N ASP A 101 -6.39 1.84 -8.85
CA ASP A 101 -7.11 3.10 -8.76
C ASP A 101 -8.42 2.84 -8.01
N SER A 102 -8.57 3.41 -6.82
CA SER A 102 -9.71 3.10 -5.95
C SER A 102 -11.03 3.73 -6.41
N GLN A 103 -10.98 4.71 -7.30
CA GLN A 103 -12.16 5.37 -7.86
C GLN A 103 -12.74 4.58 -9.04
N THR A 104 -11.88 4.08 -9.90
CA THR A 104 -12.25 3.41 -11.15
C THR A 104 -12.20 1.88 -11.05
N GLY A 105 -11.54 1.35 -10.02
CA GLY A 105 -11.26 -0.08 -9.90
C GLY A 105 -10.16 -0.57 -10.86
N THR A 106 -9.51 0.31 -11.62
CA THR A 106 -8.49 -0.09 -12.59
C THR A 106 -7.27 -0.65 -11.85
N VAL A 107 -6.88 -1.89 -12.16
CA VAL A 107 -5.72 -2.56 -11.55
C VAL A 107 -4.61 -2.72 -12.57
N LYS A 108 -3.40 -2.29 -12.19
CA LYS A 108 -2.16 -2.56 -12.93
C LYS A 108 -1.27 -3.47 -12.11
N VAL A 109 -1.02 -4.68 -12.62
CA VAL A 109 -0.13 -5.66 -11.98
C VAL A 109 1.25 -5.62 -12.63
N PHE A 110 2.30 -5.54 -11.81
CA PHE A 110 3.70 -5.46 -12.24
C PHE A 110 4.50 -6.74 -11.98
N LYS A 111 4.22 -7.45 -10.87
CA LYS A 111 4.99 -8.63 -10.42
C LYS A 111 4.10 -9.76 -9.93
N ARG A 112 3.37 -10.40 -10.84
CA ARG A 112 2.39 -11.44 -10.51
C ARG A 112 3.01 -12.63 -9.78
N ASP A 113 4.27 -12.94 -10.08
CA ASP A 113 5.09 -13.97 -9.44
C ASP A 113 5.36 -13.72 -7.94
N LYS A 114 5.20 -12.47 -7.49
CA LYS A 114 5.40 -12.08 -6.07
C LYS A 114 4.12 -12.11 -5.26
N LEU A 115 2.99 -12.47 -5.85
CA LEU A 115 1.78 -12.76 -5.10
C LEU A 115 2.00 -14.07 -4.34
N GLN A 116 2.26 -13.99 -3.04
CA GLN A 116 1.99 -15.12 -2.15
C GLN A 116 0.47 -15.32 -2.10
N LEU A 117 -0.04 -16.06 -3.08
CA LEU A 117 -1.37 -16.65 -3.01
C LEU A 117 -1.20 -17.88 -2.13
N SER A 118 -1.40 -17.74 -0.82
CA SER A 118 -1.75 -18.92 -0.04
C SER A 118 -3.10 -19.37 -0.58
N ALA A 119 -3.11 -20.43 -1.37
CA ALA A 119 -4.32 -21.08 -1.80
C ALA A 119 -4.02 -22.56 -2.00
N SER A 120 -4.39 -23.37 -1.01
CA SER A 120 -5.06 -24.68 -1.09
C SER A 120 -4.90 -25.41 0.23
#